data_AF-A0AAW1PCU5-F1
#
_entry.id   AF-A0AAW1PCU5-F1
#
_cell.length_a   1.000
_cell.length_b   1.000
_cell.length_c   1.000
_cell.angle_alpha   90.00
_cell.angle_beta   90.00
_cell.angle_gamma   90.00
#
_symmetry.space_group_name_H-M   'P 1'
#
loop_
_entity.id
_entity.type
_entity.pdbx_description
1 polymer ?
#
loop_
_entity_poly.entity_id
_entity_poly.type
_entity_poly.pdbx_seq_one_letter_code
_entity_poly.pdbx_strand_id
1 'polypeptide(L)'
;MTRPSQDFFDPVSTQHTTWQPAQAQVTVNARCDARIVPSAASPEGARVAYSHVAVLDDFIDEPTRSSLLALLTAEGWDHSQGPPERKWERATADGAGLSRTWGLTHTALQELRNDSIPAMTEVQSRLAKLYPDFGICHMPSHAMQHAQSETLFLDGETDVGLVIRPMRCRAVLMDQDVLHRLSPPSKKAGPDDV
;
A
#
# COMPACT_ATOMS: atom_id res chain seq x y z
N MET A 1 5.69 -31.40 -21.12
CA MET A 1 5.29 -29.98 -21.01
C MET A 1 4.81 -29.76 -19.59
N THR A 2 5.72 -29.46 -18.69
CA THR A 2 5.44 -29.16 -17.28
C THR A 2 4.91 -27.73 -17.23
N ARG A 3 3.67 -27.53 -16.77
CA ARG A 3 3.18 -26.19 -16.41
C ARG A 3 4.18 -25.61 -15.38
N PRO A 4 4.61 -24.34 -15.50
CA PRO A 4 5.34 -23.71 -14.39
C PRO A 4 4.45 -23.79 -13.15
N SER A 5 5.05 -24.10 -11.99
CA SER A 5 4.33 -24.13 -10.71
C SER A 5 3.62 -22.80 -10.54
N GLN A 6 2.28 -22.82 -10.56
CA GLN A 6 1.53 -21.73 -9.97
C GLN A 6 1.82 -21.83 -8.48
N ASP A 7 2.74 -20.97 -8.00
CA ASP A 7 2.81 -20.66 -6.59
C ASP A 7 1.45 -20.04 -6.24
N PHE A 8 0.52 -20.89 -5.81
CA PHE A 8 -0.76 -20.44 -5.30
C PHE A 8 -0.45 -19.67 -4.02
N PHE A 9 -0.51 -18.35 -4.11
CA PHE A 9 -0.41 -17.50 -2.94
C PHE A 9 -1.59 -17.83 -2.00
N ASP A 10 -1.29 -18.03 -0.72
CA ASP A 10 -2.32 -18.27 0.28
C ASP A 10 -3.27 -17.06 0.33
N PRO A 11 -4.59 -17.26 0.15
CA PRO A 11 -5.56 -16.18 0.26
C PRO A 11 -5.51 -15.55 1.64
N VAL A 12 -5.69 -14.23 1.70
CA VAL A 12 -5.81 -13.54 2.98
C VAL A 12 -7.05 -14.02 3.74
N SER A 13 -6.98 -13.98 5.07
CA SER A 13 -8.15 -14.24 5.91
C SER A 13 -9.21 -13.16 5.69
N THR A 14 -10.48 -13.57 5.65
CA THR A 14 -11.62 -12.63 5.55
C THR A 14 -12.70 -12.97 6.56
N GLN A 15 -13.53 -11.99 6.87
CA GLN A 15 -14.67 -12.09 7.76
C GLN A 15 -15.90 -11.43 7.12
N HIS A 16 -17.06 -11.65 7.72
CA HIS A 16 -18.24 -10.89 7.34
C HIS A 16 -18.04 -9.41 7.65
N THR A 17 -18.15 -8.55 6.64
CA THR A 17 -18.12 -7.09 6.78
C THR A 17 -19.46 -6.47 6.39
N THR A 18 -19.91 -5.49 7.17
CA THR A 18 -21.08 -4.66 6.86
C THR A 18 -20.77 -3.60 5.81
N TRP A 19 -19.49 -3.34 5.54
CA TRP A 19 -19.03 -2.36 4.57
C TRP A 19 -19.51 -2.73 3.15
N GLN A 20 -19.82 -1.72 2.33
CA GLN A 20 -20.28 -1.85 0.96
C GLN A 20 -19.40 -1.04 0.01
N PRO A 21 -19.14 -1.52 -1.23
CA PRO A 21 -18.33 -0.79 -2.22
C PRO A 21 -18.76 0.66 -2.45
N ALA A 22 -20.07 0.94 -2.39
CA ALA A 22 -20.63 2.28 -2.55
C ALA A 22 -20.25 3.27 -1.42
N GLN A 23 -19.66 2.80 -0.32
CA GLN A 23 -19.18 3.65 0.76
C GLN A 23 -17.78 4.21 0.50
N ALA A 24 -17.01 3.63 -0.43
CA ALA A 24 -15.77 4.25 -0.89
C ALA A 24 -16.04 5.26 -2.01
N GLN A 25 -15.36 6.39 -1.95
CA GLN A 25 -15.37 7.39 -3.01
C GLN A 25 -14.07 7.31 -3.81
N VAL A 26 -14.18 7.00 -5.10
CA VAL A 26 -13.03 7.08 -6.02
C VAL A 26 -12.71 8.54 -6.29
N THR A 27 -11.61 9.04 -5.73
CA THR A 27 -11.17 10.44 -5.90
C THR A 27 -10.12 10.60 -6.98
N VAL A 28 -9.36 9.53 -7.25
CA VAL A 28 -8.44 9.46 -8.40
C VAL A 28 -8.53 8.08 -9.02
N ASN A 29 -8.55 8.03 -10.34
CA ASN A 29 -8.36 6.82 -11.14
C ASN A 29 -7.51 7.20 -12.34
N ALA A 30 -6.21 6.93 -12.27
CA ALA A 30 -5.21 7.43 -13.20
C ALA A 30 -4.35 6.29 -13.76
N ARG A 31 -3.93 6.50 -15.01
CA ARG A 31 -2.84 5.75 -15.65
C ARG A 31 -1.57 6.58 -15.56
N CYS A 32 -0.46 5.93 -15.28
CA CYS A 32 0.87 6.52 -15.13
C CYS A 32 1.94 5.55 -15.69
N ASP A 33 3.19 6.01 -15.71
CA ASP A 33 4.35 5.25 -16.19
C ASP A 33 4.10 4.55 -17.54
N ALA A 34 3.79 5.36 -18.56
CA ALA A 34 3.55 4.84 -19.89
C ALA A 34 4.86 4.32 -20.49
N ARG A 35 4.92 3.03 -20.85
CA ARG A 35 6.12 2.43 -21.46
C ARG A 35 5.79 1.67 -22.73
N ILE A 36 6.61 1.83 -23.75
CA ILE A 36 6.54 1.00 -24.96
C ILE A 36 7.14 -0.37 -24.66
N VAL A 37 6.32 -1.42 -24.74
CA VAL A 37 6.74 -2.82 -24.49
C VAL A 37 6.39 -3.71 -25.70
N PRO A 38 7.08 -4.85 -25.88
CA PRO A 38 6.70 -5.81 -26.92
C PRO A 38 5.24 -6.25 -26.79
N SER A 39 4.57 -6.36 -27.93
CA SER A 39 3.19 -6.83 -28.00
C SER A 39 3.15 -8.35 -28.11
N ALA A 40 2.36 -9.01 -27.27
CA ALA A 40 2.10 -10.44 -27.44
C ALA A 40 1.30 -10.76 -28.73
N ALA A 41 0.66 -9.75 -29.34
CA ALA A 41 -0.14 -9.90 -30.54
C ALA A 41 0.70 -9.92 -31.84
N SER A 42 1.95 -9.44 -31.81
CA SER A 42 2.84 -9.45 -32.97
C SER A 42 4.32 -9.45 -32.52
N PRO A 43 5.17 -10.37 -33.02
CA PRO A 43 6.58 -10.45 -32.65
C PRO A 43 7.39 -9.16 -32.89
N GLU A 44 6.99 -8.37 -33.88
CA GLU A 44 7.62 -7.08 -34.21
C GLU A 44 6.77 -5.88 -33.74
N GLY A 45 5.61 -6.15 -33.13
CA GLY A 45 4.70 -5.12 -32.65
C GLY A 45 5.09 -4.62 -31.26
N ALA A 46 4.79 -3.35 -30.99
CA ALA A 46 4.88 -2.76 -29.67
C ALA A 46 3.51 -2.29 -29.19
N ARG A 47 3.32 -2.21 -27.87
CA ARG A 47 2.14 -1.63 -27.23
C ARG A 47 2.59 -0.68 -26.12
N VAL A 48 1.72 0.25 -25.76
CA VAL A 48 1.92 1.04 -24.55
C VAL A 48 1.37 0.26 -23.36
N ALA A 49 2.23 0.00 -22.37
CA ALA A 49 1.85 -0.46 -21.04
C ALA A 49 1.70 0.76 -20.13
N TYR A 50 0.72 0.73 -19.24
CA TYR A 50 0.51 1.75 -18.22
C TYR A 50 0.38 1.04 -16.88
N SER A 51 0.91 1.66 -15.85
CA SER A 51 0.60 1.30 -14.47
C SER A 51 -0.59 2.14 -13.98
N HIS A 52 -1.37 1.60 -13.04
CA HIS A 52 -2.61 2.20 -12.56
C HIS A 52 -2.51 2.62 -11.11
N VAL A 53 -3.13 3.76 -10.78
CA VAL A 53 -3.31 4.25 -9.43
C VAL A 53 -4.76 4.63 -9.21
N ALA A 54 -5.38 4.07 -8.17
CA ALA A 54 -6.71 4.43 -7.70
C ALA A 54 -6.63 4.93 -6.26
N VAL A 55 -7.30 6.05 -5.98
CA VAL A 55 -7.41 6.62 -4.63
C VAL A 55 -8.85 6.50 -4.19
N LEU A 56 -9.04 5.87 -3.03
CA LEU A 56 -10.33 5.58 -2.44
C LEU A 56 -10.44 6.31 -1.11
N ASP A 57 -11.27 7.36 -1.07
CA ASP A 57 -11.65 8.03 0.16
C ASP A 57 -12.72 7.20 0.88
N ASP A 58 -12.71 7.23 2.21
CA ASP A 58 -13.63 6.47 3.09
C ASP A 58 -13.60 4.94 2.94
N PHE A 59 -12.58 4.41 2.26
CA PHE A 59 -12.34 2.97 2.20
C PHE A 59 -11.98 2.40 3.58
N ILE A 60 -11.14 3.13 4.33
CA ILE A 60 -10.82 2.81 5.73
C ILE A 60 -11.69 3.70 6.61
N ASP A 61 -12.54 3.14 7.47
CA ASP A 61 -13.30 3.99 8.39
C ASP A 61 -12.47 4.40 9.61
N GLU A 62 -12.99 5.36 10.39
CA GLU A 62 -12.33 5.89 11.59
C GLU A 62 -12.02 4.78 12.63
N PRO A 63 -12.95 3.85 12.97
CA PRO A 63 -12.64 2.75 13.88
C PRO A 63 -11.51 1.84 13.39
N THR A 64 -11.52 1.47 12.10
CA THR A 64 -10.49 0.62 11.49
C THR A 64 -9.15 1.36 11.48
N ARG A 65 -9.14 2.64 11.07
CA ARG A 65 -7.91 3.45 11.07
C ARG A 65 -7.32 3.58 12.47
N SER A 66 -8.14 3.91 13.47
CA SER A 66 -7.71 4.04 14.87
C SER A 66 -7.10 2.74 15.38
N SER A 67 -7.73 1.61 15.09
CA SER A 67 -7.25 0.28 15.46
C SER A 67 -5.91 -0.07 14.78
N LEU A 68 -5.76 0.22 13.49
CA LEU A 68 -4.49 0.04 12.76
C LEU A 68 -3.37 0.92 13.31
N LEU A 69 -3.68 2.18 13.68
CA LEU A 69 -2.68 3.07 14.28
C LEU A 69 -2.27 2.60 15.68
N ALA A 70 -3.22 2.20 16.53
CA ALA A 70 -2.94 1.68 17.87
C ALA A 70 -2.06 0.41 17.83
N LEU A 71 -2.24 -0.42 16.80
CA LEU A 71 -1.40 -1.58 16.54
C LEU A 71 0.05 -1.19 16.23
N LEU A 72 0.28 -0.11 15.50
CA LEU A 72 1.63 0.38 15.20
C LEU A 72 2.25 1.20 16.33
N THR A 73 1.45 1.86 17.16
CA THR A 73 1.93 2.69 18.27
C THR A 73 1.44 2.16 19.63
N ALA A 74 0.31 2.66 20.10
CA ALA A 74 -0.47 2.22 21.24
C ALA A 74 -1.83 2.91 21.20
N GLU A 75 -2.81 2.40 21.94
CA GLU A 75 -4.10 3.08 22.11
C GLU A 75 -3.89 4.47 22.72
N GLY A 76 -4.46 5.50 22.11
CA GLY A 76 -4.33 6.88 22.58
C GLY A 76 -2.91 7.47 22.52
N TRP A 77 -1.99 6.86 21.76
CA TRP A 77 -0.62 7.36 21.65
C TRP A 77 -0.58 8.80 21.14
N ASP A 78 0.11 9.69 21.85
CA ASP A 78 0.42 11.01 21.34
C ASP A 78 1.43 10.87 20.20
N HIS A 79 0.98 11.07 18.96
CA HIS A 79 1.80 10.92 17.77
C HIS A 79 2.77 12.10 17.56
N SER A 80 2.66 13.19 18.35
CA SER A 80 3.55 14.36 18.23
C SER A 80 4.96 14.12 18.79
N GLN A 81 5.12 13.19 19.73
CA GLN A 81 6.41 12.78 20.32
C GLN A 81 7.17 11.76 19.46
N GLY A 82 6.63 11.35 18.31
CA GLY A 82 7.23 10.35 17.43
C GLY A 82 6.78 8.91 17.75
N PRO A 83 7.34 7.92 17.05
CA PRO A 83 6.92 6.53 17.20
C PRO A 83 7.46 5.89 18.51
N PRO A 84 6.73 4.95 19.12
CA PRO A 84 7.19 4.31 20.35
C PRO A 84 8.35 3.36 20.09
N GLU A 85 9.44 3.53 20.86
CA GLU A 85 10.67 2.74 20.75
C GLU A 85 10.45 1.23 20.95
N ARG A 86 9.37 0.81 21.63
CA ARG A 86 9.01 -0.60 21.80
C ARG A 86 8.69 -1.28 20.45
N LYS A 87 8.10 -0.54 19.52
CA LYS A 87 7.63 -1.07 18.23
C LYS A 87 8.43 -0.56 17.04
N TRP A 88 9.16 0.54 17.21
CA TRP A 88 9.90 1.20 16.16
C TRP A 88 11.37 1.38 16.53
N GLU A 89 12.24 1.21 15.55
CA GLU A 89 13.67 1.43 15.69
C GLU A 89 14.24 2.20 14.50
N ARG A 90 15.27 3.02 14.75
CA ARG A 90 15.98 3.75 13.69
C ARG A 90 17.18 2.93 13.17
N ALA A 91 16.88 1.71 12.72
CA ALA A 91 17.87 0.72 12.29
C ALA A 91 17.75 0.33 10.81
N THR A 92 16.61 0.59 10.18
CA THR A 92 16.31 0.22 8.79
C THR A 92 16.95 1.21 7.82
N ALA A 93 17.34 0.76 6.63
CA ALA A 93 17.76 1.64 5.54
C ALA A 93 17.16 1.13 4.23
N ASP A 94 16.60 2.03 3.43
CA ASP A 94 15.94 1.69 2.16
C ASP A 94 16.95 1.42 1.03
N GLY A 95 18.25 1.53 1.30
CA GLY A 95 19.33 1.24 0.38
C GLY A 95 20.70 1.16 1.05
N ALA A 96 21.63 0.44 0.41
CA ALA A 96 22.99 0.30 0.90
C ALA A 96 23.70 1.67 0.97
N GLY A 97 24.24 2.01 2.15
CA GLY A 97 24.96 3.27 2.36
C GLY A 97 24.06 4.49 2.65
N LEU A 98 22.73 4.34 2.66
CA LEU A 98 21.80 5.41 3.02
C LEU A 98 21.66 5.56 4.55
N SER A 99 21.22 6.73 4.98
CA SER A 99 20.91 7.02 6.37
C SER A 99 19.84 6.07 6.91
N ARG A 100 20.00 5.65 8.17
CA ARG A 100 18.99 4.81 8.83
C ARG A 100 17.69 5.60 9.05
N THR A 101 16.58 4.99 8.65
CA THR A 101 15.21 5.46 8.81
C THR A 101 14.50 4.67 9.91
N TRP A 102 13.28 5.11 10.25
CA TRP A 102 12.43 4.38 11.18
C TRP A 102 11.82 3.16 10.49
N GLY A 103 11.96 2.00 11.11
CA GLY A 103 11.24 0.78 10.74
C GLY A 103 10.62 0.13 11.96
N LEU A 104 9.69 -0.80 11.71
CA LEU A 104 9.15 -1.64 12.76
C LEU A 104 10.21 -2.63 13.24
N THR A 105 10.23 -2.88 14.54
CA THR A 105 11.08 -3.92 15.12
C THR A 105 10.66 -5.30 14.61
N HIS A 106 11.58 -6.27 14.64
CA HIS A 106 11.27 -7.64 14.25
C HIS A 106 10.05 -8.20 15.01
N THR A 107 9.95 -7.94 16.31
CA THR A 107 8.82 -8.37 17.13
C THR A 107 7.50 -7.77 16.65
N ALA A 108 7.47 -6.46 16.36
CA ALA A 108 6.27 -5.81 15.83
C ALA A 108 5.88 -6.36 14.44
N LEU A 109 6.86 -6.67 13.58
CA LEU A 109 6.61 -7.31 12.29
C LEU A 109 6.02 -8.73 12.44
N GLN A 110 6.49 -9.52 13.40
CA GLN A 110 5.92 -10.84 13.70
C GLN A 110 4.48 -10.73 14.22
N GLU A 111 4.19 -9.74 15.06
CA GLU A 111 2.83 -9.46 15.53
C GLU A 111 1.91 -9.11 14.36
N LEU A 112 2.35 -8.24 13.45
CA LEU A 112 1.60 -7.84 12.25
C LEU A 112 1.36 -8.98 11.26
N ARG A 113 2.29 -9.94 11.19
CA ARG A 113 2.15 -11.10 10.31
C ARG A 113 1.07 -12.08 10.77
N ASN A 114 0.64 -12.01 12.03
CA ASN A 114 -0.40 -12.90 12.52
C ASN A 114 -1.78 -12.42 12.02
N ASP A 115 -2.43 -13.22 11.17
CA ASP A 115 -3.74 -12.95 10.52
C ASP A 115 -4.95 -12.79 11.47
N SER A 116 -4.70 -12.71 12.77
CA SER A 116 -5.74 -12.56 13.80
C SER A 116 -6.02 -11.10 14.18
N ILE A 117 -5.52 -10.13 13.41
CA ILE A 117 -5.71 -8.69 13.69
C ILE A 117 -7.04 -8.23 13.07
N PRO A 118 -8.08 -7.92 13.87
CA PRO A 118 -9.42 -7.67 13.34
C PRO A 118 -9.49 -6.51 12.33
N ALA A 119 -8.71 -5.45 12.57
CA ALA A 119 -8.66 -4.31 11.67
C ALA A 119 -7.99 -4.62 10.33
N MET A 120 -7.00 -5.52 10.29
CA MET A 120 -6.41 -5.99 9.04
C MET A 120 -7.37 -6.93 8.30
N THR A 121 -8.00 -7.86 9.01
CA THR A 121 -9.03 -8.76 8.46
C THR A 121 -10.20 -7.97 7.88
N GLU A 122 -10.58 -6.85 8.49
CA GLU A 122 -11.61 -5.95 7.98
C GLU A 122 -11.19 -5.33 6.64
N VAL A 123 -9.97 -4.79 6.53
CA VAL A 123 -9.43 -4.26 5.27
C VAL A 123 -9.38 -5.33 4.18
N GLN A 124 -8.88 -6.52 4.51
CA GLN A 124 -8.84 -7.68 3.62
C GLN A 124 -10.24 -8.06 3.12
N SER A 125 -11.24 -8.06 4.01
CA SER A 125 -12.64 -8.36 3.69
C SER A 125 -13.26 -7.32 2.76
N ARG A 126 -12.93 -6.03 2.95
CA ARG A 126 -13.36 -4.95 2.05
C ARG A 126 -12.74 -5.08 0.68
N LEU A 127 -11.45 -5.40 0.59
CA LEU A 127 -10.77 -5.65 -0.69
C LEU A 127 -11.41 -6.82 -1.44
N ALA A 128 -11.65 -7.94 -0.76
CA ALA A 128 -12.32 -9.11 -1.35
C ALA A 128 -13.74 -8.78 -1.83
N LYS A 129 -14.46 -7.92 -1.12
CA LYS A 129 -15.80 -7.46 -1.53
C LYS A 129 -15.77 -6.43 -2.67
N LEU A 130 -14.73 -5.59 -2.74
CA LEU A 130 -14.54 -4.61 -3.80
C LEU A 130 -14.10 -5.27 -5.12
N TYR A 131 -13.33 -6.36 -5.03
CA TYR A 131 -12.81 -7.12 -6.16
C TYR A 131 -13.24 -8.60 -6.07
N PRO A 132 -14.53 -8.92 -6.21
CA PRO A 132 -15.06 -10.27 -5.99
C PRO A 132 -14.50 -11.32 -6.96
N ASP A 133 -14.00 -10.88 -8.12
CA ASP A 133 -13.44 -11.75 -9.15
C ASP A 133 -11.92 -12.00 -8.98
N PHE A 134 -11.30 -11.46 -7.91
CA PHE A 134 -9.86 -11.53 -7.68
C PHE A 134 -9.53 -12.28 -6.39
N GLY A 135 -8.49 -13.12 -6.44
CA GLY A 135 -7.87 -13.69 -5.25
C GLY A 135 -7.00 -12.64 -4.57
N ILE A 136 -7.36 -12.24 -3.34
CA ILE A 136 -6.54 -11.34 -2.53
C ILE A 136 -5.57 -12.19 -1.70
N CYS A 137 -4.28 -11.93 -1.81
CA CYS A 137 -3.21 -12.67 -1.13
C CYS A 137 -2.10 -11.72 -0.69
N HIS A 138 -1.31 -12.13 0.30
CA HIS A 138 -0.08 -11.42 0.64
C HIS A 138 0.99 -11.69 -0.43
N MET A 139 1.58 -10.61 -0.96
CA MET A 139 2.72 -10.75 -1.85
C MET A 139 3.96 -11.12 -1.03
N PRO A 140 4.65 -12.23 -1.32
CA PRO A 140 5.84 -12.59 -0.57
C PRO A 140 6.99 -11.65 -0.93
N SER A 141 7.84 -11.34 0.05
CA SER A 141 8.94 -10.38 -0.11
C SER A 141 9.93 -10.75 -1.21
N HIS A 142 10.12 -12.04 -1.50
CA HIS A 142 11.00 -12.49 -2.59
C HIS A 142 10.40 -12.26 -3.99
N ALA A 143 9.08 -12.08 -4.10
CA ALA A 143 8.43 -11.67 -5.34
C ALA A 143 8.54 -10.15 -5.58
N MET A 144 9.02 -9.37 -4.61
CA MET A 144 9.24 -7.92 -4.72
C MET A 144 10.53 -7.55 -5.49
N GLN A 145 10.97 -8.39 -6.43
CA GLN A 145 12.18 -8.09 -7.20
C GLN A 145 11.88 -6.99 -8.23
N HIS A 146 12.69 -5.92 -8.16
CA HIS A 146 12.67 -4.67 -8.96
C HIS A 146 11.94 -3.44 -8.40
N ALA A 147 11.57 -3.38 -7.11
CA ALA A 147 11.03 -2.16 -6.51
C ALA A 147 12.13 -1.22 -5.97
N GLN A 148 12.16 0.03 -6.44
CA GLN A 148 12.86 1.17 -5.81
C GLN A 148 11.84 1.99 -4.99
N SER A 149 12.26 2.51 -3.85
CA SER A 149 11.43 3.08 -2.79
C SER A 149 10.87 4.49 -3.06
N GLU A 150 9.93 4.88 -2.18
CA GLU A 150 9.29 6.20 -1.91
C GLU A 150 7.81 6.29 -2.52
N THR A 151 6.78 7.08 -2.08
CA THR A 151 5.38 7.33 -2.65
C THR A 151 4.89 8.77 -3.10
N LEU A 152 4.90 9.04 -4.41
CA LEU A 152 4.63 10.22 -5.30
C LEU A 152 4.69 9.58 -6.67
N PHE A 153 3.57 9.28 -7.29
CA PHE A 153 3.58 8.48 -8.51
C PHE A 153 4.16 9.30 -9.65
N LEU A 154 5.31 8.87 -10.17
CA LEU A 154 6.03 9.57 -11.23
C LEU A 154 5.77 8.85 -12.56
N ASP A 155 5.40 9.62 -13.58
CA ASP A 155 5.61 9.20 -14.96
C ASP A 155 7.04 9.58 -15.36
N GLY A 156 7.93 8.59 -15.38
CA GLY A 156 9.36 8.80 -15.65
C GLY A 156 9.67 9.32 -17.06
N GLU A 157 8.75 9.17 -18.02
CA GLU A 157 8.94 9.66 -19.39
C GLU A 157 8.44 11.11 -19.56
N THR A 158 7.42 11.53 -18.82
CA THR A 158 6.77 12.83 -19.02
C THR A 158 7.07 13.88 -17.93
N ASP A 159 7.75 13.50 -16.85
CA ASP A 159 8.03 14.34 -15.67
C ASP A 159 6.74 14.89 -15.01
N VAL A 160 5.60 14.26 -15.27
CA VAL A 160 4.31 14.55 -14.64
C VAL A 160 4.11 13.63 -13.44
N GLY A 161 3.92 14.22 -12.27
CA GLY A 161 3.69 13.50 -11.02
C GLY A 161 2.24 13.61 -10.53
N LEU A 162 1.69 12.50 -10.04
CA LEU A 162 0.44 12.51 -9.28
C LEU A 162 0.76 12.64 -7.78
N VAL A 163 0.48 13.82 -7.24
CA VAL A 163 0.66 14.12 -5.81
C VAL A 163 -0.64 13.80 -5.07
N ILE A 164 -0.68 12.69 -4.32
CA ILE A 164 -1.79 12.46 -3.37
C ILE A 164 -1.40 12.95 -1.99
N ARG A 165 -2.22 13.84 -1.43
CA ARG A 165 -2.07 14.26 -0.04
C ARG A 165 -2.55 13.15 0.89
N PRO A 166 -1.82 12.87 1.98
CA PRO A 166 -2.35 12.06 3.06
C PRO A 166 -3.65 12.67 3.55
N MET A 167 -4.71 11.88 3.61
CA MET A 167 -5.97 12.24 4.24
C MET A 167 -6.38 11.10 5.15
N ARG A 168 -7.10 11.43 6.24
CA ARG A 168 -7.70 10.39 7.08
C ARG A 168 -8.57 9.49 6.21
N CYS A 169 -8.59 8.20 6.53
CA CYS A 169 -9.53 7.24 5.93
C CYS A 169 -9.33 6.94 4.42
N ARG A 170 -8.30 7.53 3.80
CA ARG A 170 -7.92 7.31 2.41
C ARG A 170 -7.04 6.07 2.23
N ALA A 171 -7.37 5.26 1.24
CA ALA A 171 -6.51 4.20 0.73
C ALA A 171 -6.01 4.54 -0.68
N VAL A 172 -4.80 4.06 -0.99
CA VAL A 172 -4.23 4.10 -2.34
C VAL A 172 -4.03 2.67 -2.80
N LEU A 173 -4.62 2.33 -3.94
CA LEU A 173 -4.39 1.09 -4.66
C LEU A 173 -3.53 1.42 -5.88
N MET A 174 -2.47 0.66 -6.10
CA MET A 174 -1.53 0.91 -7.18
C MET A 174 -0.94 -0.39 -7.69
N ASP A 175 -0.57 -0.42 -8.96
CA ASP A 175 0.31 -1.47 -9.46
C ASP A 175 1.67 -1.39 -8.73
N GLN A 176 2.27 -2.55 -8.44
CA GLN A 176 3.48 -2.63 -7.60
C GLN A 176 4.70 -1.92 -8.20
N ASP A 177 4.75 -1.84 -9.53
CA ASP A 177 5.88 -1.28 -10.28
C ASP A 177 5.78 0.23 -10.50
N VAL A 178 4.72 0.88 -10.03
CA VAL A 178 4.60 2.34 -10.16
C VAL A 178 5.74 3.00 -9.37
N LEU A 179 6.59 3.76 -10.07
CA LEU A 179 7.62 4.57 -9.42
C LEU A 179 6.94 5.58 -8.51
N HIS A 180 7.34 5.63 -7.24
CA HIS A 180 6.70 6.50 -6.28
C HIS A 180 7.75 7.28 -5.39
N ARG A 181 7.46 8.48 -4.82
CA ARG A 181 8.20 9.23 -3.74
C ARG A 181 7.50 9.82 -2.46
N LEU A 182 7.80 9.34 -1.24
CA LEU A 182 7.12 9.68 0.02
C LEU A 182 7.80 10.94 0.51
N SER A 183 7.10 12.05 0.48
CA SER A 183 7.66 13.27 1.00
C SER A 183 7.70 13.22 2.53
N PRO A 184 8.78 13.68 3.19
CA PRO A 184 8.81 13.82 4.63
C PRO A 184 7.58 14.57 5.13
N PRO A 185 7.00 14.19 6.28
CA PRO A 185 5.84 14.88 6.82
C PRO A 185 6.18 16.37 7.02
N SER A 186 5.37 17.23 6.43
CA SER A 186 5.47 18.67 6.71
C SER A 186 4.90 18.96 8.10
N LYS A 187 5.32 20.07 8.74
CA LYS A 187 4.70 20.53 10.01
C LYS A 187 3.18 20.76 9.90
N LYS A 188 2.65 20.90 8.68
CA LYS A 188 1.21 21.04 8.37
C LYS A 188 0.52 19.70 8.08
N ALA A 189 1.21 18.57 8.12
CA ALA A 189 0.66 17.25 7.82
C ALA A 189 0.03 16.55 9.05
N GLY A 190 -0.10 17.27 10.17
CA GLY A 190 -0.95 16.84 11.29
C GLY A 190 -2.42 16.85 10.88
N PRO A 191 -3.31 16.18 11.63
CA PRO A 191 -4.74 16.28 11.37
C PRO A 191 -5.13 17.76 11.38
N ASP A 192 -5.76 18.22 10.30
CA ASP A 192 -6.29 19.57 10.22
C ASP A 192 -7.17 19.82 11.46
N ASP A 193 -6.84 20.87 12.23
CA ASP A 193 -7.67 21.38 13.31
C ASP A 193 -9.04 21.78 12.73
N VAL A 194 -10.06 20.96 12.99
CA VAL A 194 -11.48 21.35 13.02
C VAL A 194 -12.12 20.74 14.26
#